data_AF-A0A2J7W762-F1
#
_entry.id   AF-A0A2J7W762-F1
#
_cell.length_a   1.000
_cell.length_b   1.000
_cell.length_c   1.000
_cell.angle_alpha   90.00
_cell.angle_beta   90.00
_cell.angle_gamma   90.00
#
_symmetry.space_group_name_H-M   'P 1'
#
loop_
_entity.id
_entity.type
_entity.pdbx_description
1 polymer ?
#
loop_
_entity_poly.entity_id
_entity_poly.type
_entity_poly.pdbx_seq_one_letter_code
_entity_poly.pdbx_strand_id
1 'polypeptide(L)'
;MQASLKFLAVTTLSALAGMASVAALAETYDGVQAHTSALSRAEVDAEAVRTASAPNQNVVRGSRGAEPFAAVADSKAVAREAMRAAAAPDQNVSSGSRVNSKVISTMPHPMDLRTSNANVGSRL
;
A
#
# COMPACT_ATOMS: atom_id res chain seq x y z
N MET A 1 67.08 16.65 63.51
CA MET A 1 65.91 15.77 63.31
C MET A 1 64.55 16.51 63.33
N GLN A 2 64.40 17.63 64.03
CA GLN A 2 63.11 18.36 64.15
C GLN A 2 62.63 19.05 62.85
N ALA A 3 63.55 19.47 61.97
CA ALA A 3 63.22 20.11 60.68
C ALA A 3 62.66 19.11 59.65
N SER A 4 63.20 17.88 59.62
CA SER A 4 62.78 16.82 58.69
C SER A 4 61.35 16.32 58.99
N LEU A 5 60.97 16.26 60.27
CA LEU A 5 59.63 15.83 60.69
C LEU A 5 58.55 16.88 60.33
N LYS A 6 58.89 18.16 60.42
CA LYS A 6 58.01 19.27 60.00
C LYS A 6 57.80 19.27 58.49
N PHE A 7 58.86 19.01 57.72
CA PHE A 7 58.78 18.94 56.26
C PHE A 7 57.90 17.78 55.79
N LEU A 8 58.05 16.60 56.42
CA LEU A 8 57.21 15.43 56.15
C LEU A 8 55.73 15.68 56.50
N ALA A 9 55.44 16.34 57.62
CA ALA A 9 54.06 16.66 58.03
C ALA A 9 53.38 17.66 57.08
N VAL A 10 54.14 18.65 56.58
CA VAL A 10 53.63 19.65 55.63
C VAL A 10 53.36 19.00 54.26
N THR A 11 54.24 18.11 53.78
CA THR A 11 54.03 17.43 52.51
C THR A 11 52.89 16.40 52.56
N THR A 12 52.71 15.66 53.66
CA THR A 12 51.59 14.72 53.79
C THR A 12 50.25 15.42 53.93
N LEU A 13 50.17 16.52 54.68
CA LEU A 13 48.94 17.32 54.79
C LEU A 13 48.57 17.98 53.45
N SER A 14 49.57 18.49 52.72
CA SER A 14 49.35 19.08 51.39
C SER A 14 48.91 18.04 50.36
N ALA A 15 49.49 16.83 50.39
CA ALA A 15 49.07 15.73 49.54
C ALA A 15 47.63 15.28 49.85
N LEU A 16 47.27 15.16 51.13
CA LEU A 16 45.92 14.77 51.56
C LEU A 16 44.87 15.84 51.22
N ALA A 17 45.20 17.11 51.38
CA ALA A 17 44.34 18.22 50.97
C ALA A 17 44.15 18.29 49.44
N GLY A 18 45.18 17.96 48.66
CA GLY A 18 45.09 17.87 47.21
C GLY A 18 44.15 16.75 46.73
N MET A 19 44.17 15.58 47.38
CA MET A 19 43.33 14.44 47.02
C MET A 19 41.85 14.58 47.45
N ALA A 20 41.56 15.41 48.47
CA ALA A 20 40.19 15.69 48.89
C ALA A 20 39.35 16.43 47.82
N SER A 21 40.00 17.07 46.84
CA SER A 21 39.32 17.81 45.76
C SER A 21 38.71 16.92 44.66
N VAL A 22 38.98 15.61 44.66
CA VAL A 22 38.51 14.67 43.63
C VAL A 22 37.26 13.87 44.07
N ALA A 23 36.92 13.90 45.36
CA ALA A 23 35.80 13.13 45.91
C ALA A 23 34.42 13.80 45.77
N ALA A 24 34.36 15.00 45.18
CA ALA A 24 33.12 15.77 45.00
C ALA A 24 32.66 15.85 43.54
N LEU A 25 33.10 14.94 42.67
CA LEU A 25 32.41 14.69 41.41
C LEU A 25 31.14 13.87 41.71
N ALA A 26 30.15 14.52 42.30
CA ALA A 26 28.78 14.06 42.20
C ALA A 26 28.50 13.89 40.71
N GLU A 27 28.24 12.66 40.28
CA GLU A 27 27.81 12.37 38.92
C GLU A 27 26.67 13.33 38.60
N THR A 28 26.90 14.26 37.67
CA THR A 28 25.86 15.20 37.27
C THR A 28 24.78 14.38 36.60
N TYR A 29 23.69 14.16 37.34
CA TYR A 29 22.49 13.59 36.77
C TYR A 29 21.91 14.64 35.81
N ASP A 30 22.16 14.47 34.52
CA ASP A 30 21.76 15.38 33.44
C ASP A 30 20.23 15.38 33.18
N GLY A 31 19.46 14.82 34.12
CA GLY A 31 18.02 14.66 33.98
C GLY A 31 17.61 13.71 32.85
N VAL A 32 16.31 13.69 32.58
CA VAL A 32 15.78 13.11 31.35
C VAL A 32 16.03 14.12 30.24
N GLN A 33 16.84 13.73 29.25
CA GLN A 33 17.07 14.53 28.05
C GLN A 33 15.71 14.88 27.41
N ALA A 34 15.42 16.16 27.27
CA ALA A 34 14.18 16.60 26.66
C ALA A 34 14.17 16.13 25.20
N HIS A 35 13.22 15.26 24.86
CA HIS A 35 13.02 14.86 23.47
C HIS A 35 12.66 16.09 22.65
N THR A 36 13.52 16.47 21.71
CA THR A 36 13.19 17.45 20.68
C THR A 36 12.24 16.80 19.69
N SER A 37 10.94 16.84 20.01
CA SER A 37 9.92 16.43 19.04
C SER A 37 10.00 17.35 17.83
N ALA A 38 10.04 16.77 16.62
CA ALA A 38 10.02 17.53 15.38
C ALA A 38 8.73 18.36 15.22
N LEU A 39 7.66 17.97 15.93
CA LEU A 39 6.36 18.64 15.95
C LEU A 39 5.94 18.97 17.38
N SER A 40 5.38 20.16 17.55
CA SER A 40 4.66 20.54 18.76
C SER A 40 3.37 19.72 18.91
N ARG A 41 2.85 19.65 20.14
CA ARG A 41 1.58 18.96 20.42
C ARG A 41 0.42 19.53 19.58
N ALA A 42 0.39 20.86 19.39
CA ALA A 42 -0.62 21.51 18.57
C ALA A 42 -0.55 21.07 17.09
N GLU A 43 0.66 20.86 16.55
CA GLU A 43 0.82 20.37 15.18
C GLU A 43 0.39 18.91 15.03
N VAL A 44 0.67 18.08 16.04
CA VAL A 44 0.18 16.70 16.11
C VAL A 44 -1.35 16.67 16.18
N ASP A 45 -1.95 17.50 17.03
CA ASP A 45 -3.41 17.60 17.16
C ASP A 45 -4.06 18.06 15.85
N ALA A 46 -3.47 19.05 15.17
CA ALA A 46 -3.95 19.52 13.89
C ALA A 46 -3.87 18.44 12.80
N GLU A 47 -2.79 17.66 12.75
CA GLU A 47 -2.66 16.54 11.81
C GLU A 47 -3.63 15.40 12.14
N ALA A 48 -3.83 15.10 13.43
CA ALA A 48 -4.78 14.09 13.88
C ALA A 48 -6.21 14.45 13.45
N VAL A 49 -6.62 15.71 13.62
CA VAL A 49 -7.93 16.20 13.17
C VAL A 49 -8.07 16.13 11.65
N ARG A 50 -7.03 16.52 10.90
CA ARG A 50 -7.01 16.40 9.42
C ARG A 50 -7.20 14.96 8.99
N THR A 51 -6.42 14.05 9.56
CA THR A 51 -6.47 12.62 9.24
C THR A 51 -7.83 12.05 9.62
N ALA A 52 -8.36 12.35 10.80
CA ALA A 52 -9.68 11.87 11.24
C ALA A 52 -10.83 12.39 10.37
N SER A 53 -10.69 13.60 9.81
CA SER A 53 -11.69 14.21 8.93
C SER A 53 -11.54 13.77 7.47
N ALA A 54 -10.52 12.97 7.14
CA ALA A 54 -10.29 12.55 5.77
C ALA A 54 -11.42 11.61 5.29
N PRO A 55 -11.81 11.68 4.01
CA PRO A 55 -12.79 10.76 3.45
C PRO A 55 -12.33 9.30 3.55
N ASN A 56 -13.28 8.39 3.77
CA ASN A 56 -13.05 6.94 3.76
C ASN A 56 -12.05 6.44 4.83
N GLN A 57 -11.89 7.17 5.93
CA GLN A 57 -11.15 6.71 7.10
C GLN A 57 -11.86 5.54 7.76
N ASN A 58 -11.13 4.45 8.00
CA ASN A 58 -11.63 3.25 8.69
C ASN A 58 -12.86 2.56 8.05
N VAL A 59 -13.15 2.82 6.77
CA VAL A 59 -14.22 2.13 6.05
C VAL A 59 -13.66 1.02 5.16
N VAL A 60 -14.34 -0.14 5.17
CA VAL A 60 -14.06 -1.28 4.28
C VAL A 60 -14.27 -0.84 2.83
N ARG A 61 -13.48 -1.37 1.89
CA ARG A 61 -13.55 -1.01 0.46
C ARG A 61 -14.97 -1.00 -0.09
N GLY A 62 -15.80 -1.99 0.26
CA GLY A 62 -17.19 -2.08 -0.22
C GLY A 62 -18.11 -0.94 0.26
N SER A 63 -17.77 -0.25 1.35
CA SER A 63 -18.55 0.87 1.89
C SER A 63 -18.25 2.21 1.20
N ARG A 64 -17.26 2.25 0.30
CA ARG A 64 -16.78 3.47 -0.40
C ARG A 64 -17.59 3.82 -1.65
N GLY A 65 -18.61 3.03 -1.97
CA GLY A 65 -19.39 3.14 -3.20
C GLY A 65 -18.83 2.28 -4.33
N ALA A 66 -19.41 2.44 -5.52
CA ALA A 66 -18.97 1.69 -6.69
C ALA A 66 -17.55 2.09 -7.08
N GLU A 67 -16.67 1.11 -7.16
CA GLU A 67 -15.29 1.33 -7.58
C GLU A 67 -15.26 1.60 -9.09
N PRO A 68 -14.51 2.62 -9.54
CA PRO A 68 -14.36 2.88 -10.96
C PRO A 68 -13.65 1.70 -11.62
N PHE A 69 -14.28 1.12 -12.64
CA PHE A 69 -13.66 0.13 -13.50
C PHE A 69 -13.64 0.67 -14.93
N ALA A 70 -12.50 0.49 -15.61
CA ALA A 70 -12.41 0.75 -17.03
C ALA A 70 -12.79 -0.52 -17.79
N ALA A 71 -13.88 -0.47 -18.56
CA ALA A 71 -14.23 -1.57 -19.44
C ALA A 71 -13.14 -1.74 -20.51
N VAL A 72 -12.65 -2.97 -20.67
CA VAL A 72 -11.61 -3.30 -21.67
C VAL A 72 -12.20 -3.49 -23.07
N ALA A 73 -13.52 -3.65 -23.17
CA ALA A 73 -14.23 -3.84 -24.43
C ALA A 73 -15.60 -3.15 -24.40
N ASP A 74 -16.10 -2.79 -25.59
CA ASP A 74 -17.45 -2.27 -25.76
C ASP A 74 -18.48 -3.38 -25.47
N SER A 75 -19.42 -3.10 -24.57
CA SER A 75 -20.48 -4.02 -24.17
C SER A 75 -21.32 -4.53 -25.35
N LYS A 76 -21.58 -3.68 -26.36
CA LYS A 76 -22.37 -4.09 -27.54
C LYS A 76 -21.58 -5.02 -28.45
N ALA A 77 -20.27 -4.80 -28.57
CA ALA A 77 -19.38 -5.72 -29.29
C ALA A 77 -19.34 -7.09 -28.60
N VAL A 78 -19.15 -7.13 -27.27
CA VAL A 78 -19.14 -8.38 -26.49
C VAL A 78 -20.48 -9.12 -26.61
N ALA A 79 -21.61 -8.41 -26.48
CA ALA A 79 -22.93 -9.01 -26.63
C ALA A 79 -23.14 -9.62 -28.03
N ARG A 80 -22.71 -8.91 -29.08
CA ARG A 80 -22.76 -9.43 -30.45
C ARG A 80 -21.89 -10.66 -30.65
N GLU A 81 -20.67 -10.65 -30.12
CA GLU A 81 -19.78 -11.80 -30.20
C GLU A 81 -20.35 -13.01 -29.46
N ALA A 82 -20.89 -12.81 -28.26
CA ALA A 82 -21.54 -13.86 -27.48
C ALA A 82 -22.76 -14.44 -28.22
N MET A 83 -23.60 -13.60 -28.81
CA MET A 83 -24.74 -14.06 -29.62
C MET A 83 -24.30 -14.83 -30.86
N ARG A 84 -23.23 -14.36 -31.54
CA ARG A 84 -22.66 -15.06 -32.70
C ARG A 84 -22.11 -16.41 -32.28
N ALA A 85 -21.32 -16.47 -31.21
CA ALA A 85 -20.78 -17.70 -30.66
C ALA A 85 -21.88 -18.68 -30.27
N ALA A 86 -22.94 -18.22 -29.60
CA ALA A 86 -24.08 -19.06 -29.19
C ALA A 86 -24.90 -19.60 -30.36
N ALA A 87 -24.87 -18.93 -31.51
CA ALA A 87 -25.58 -19.34 -32.71
C ALA A 87 -24.70 -20.18 -33.66
N ALA A 88 -23.45 -20.50 -33.28
CA ALA A 88 -22.56 -21.24 -34.16
C ALA A 88 -23.10 -22.67 -34.41
N PRO A 89 -22.99 -23.22 -35.63
CA PRO A 89 -23.55 -24.54 -35.98
C PRO A 89 -23.06 -25.74 -35.15
N ASP A 90 -22.04 -25.53 -34.33
CA ASP A 90 -21.26 -26.51 -33.60
C ASP A 90 -21.40 -26.38 -32.07
N GLN A 91 -22.46 -25.70 -31.59
CA GLN A 91 -22.75 -25.54 -30.16
C GLN A 91 -22.72 -26.85 -29.36
N ASN A 92 -23.12 -27.95 -30.00
CA ASN A 92 -23.26 -29.25 -29.35
C ASN A 92 -22.01 -30.14 -29.53
N VAL A 93 -20.91 -29.58 -30.02
CA VAL A 93 -19.68 -30.33 -30.32
C VAL A 93 -18.60 -29.97 -29.29
N SER A 94 -18.20 -30.94 -28.48
CA SER A 94 -17.13 -30.78 -27.49
C SER A 94 -15.78 -30.49 -28.16
N SER A 95 -14.89 -29.77 -27.47
CA SER A 95 -13.60 -29.34 -28.02
C SER A 95 -12.71 -30.51 -28.46
N GLY A 96 -12.79 -31.66 -27.77
CA GLY A 96 -12.05 -32.88 -28.09
C GLY A 96 -12.53 -33.59 -29.37
N SER A 97 -13.73 -33.28 -29.87
CA SER A 97 -14.25 -33.81 -31.13
C SER A 97 -13.80 -32.99 -32.36
N ARG A 98 -13.06 -31.90 -32.16
CA ARG A 98 -12.70 -30.91 -33.19
C ARG A 98 -11.25 -31.08 -33.60
N VAL A 99 -10.94 -31.05 -34.90
CA VAL A 99 -9.56 -31.07 -35.39
C VAL A 99 -8.87 -29.77 -34.96
N ASN A 100 -7.73 -29.85 -34.27
CA ASN A 100 -7.00 -28.70 -33.72
C ASN A 100 -7.87 -27.76 -32.85
N SER A 101 -8.86 -28.32 -32.13
CA SER A 101 -9.82 -27.55 -31.31
C SER A 101 -10.67 -26.54 -32.09
N LYS A 102 -10.68 -26.59 -33.44
CA LYS A 102 -11.48 -25.72 -34.31
C LYS A 102 -12.47 -26.56 -35.10
N VAL A 103 -13.72 -26.11 -35.18
CA VAL A 103 -14.68 -26.67 -36.15
C VAL A 103 -14.60 -25.85 -37.41
N ILE A 104 -14.31 -26.54 -38.50
CA ILE A 104 -14.49 -26.03 -39.85
C ILE A 104 -15.92 -26.44 -40.23
N SER A 105 -16.89 -25.58 -39.94
CA SER A 105 -18.29 -25.86 -40.31
C SER A 105 -18.45 -25.66 -41.81
N THR A 106 -19.03 -26.65 -42.49
CA THR A 106 -19.47 -26.52 -43.90
C THR A 106 -20.83 -25.84 -44.02
N MET A 107 -21.49 -25.57 -42.88
CA MET A 107 -22.80 -24.91 -42.84
C MET A 107 -22.64 -23.39 -42.66
N PRO A 108 -23.43 -22.58 -43.38
CA PRO A 108 -23.45 -21.14 -43.18
C PRO A 108 -23.95 -20.78 -41.77
N HIS A 109 -23.37 -19.74 -41.20
CA HIS A 109 -23.73 -19.29 -39.86
C HIS A 109 -25.16 -18.73 -39.86
N PRO A 110 -26.05 -19.17 -38.94
CA PRO A 110 -27.47 -18.81 -38.99
C PRO A 110 -27.72 -17.30 -38.80
N MET A 111 -26.86 -16.60 -38.07
CA MET A 111 -26.95 -15.13 -37.97
C MET A 111 -26.59 -14.41 -39.28
N ASP A 112 -25.65 -14.95 -40.07
CA ASP A 112 -25.27 -14.37 -41.35
C ASP A 112 -26.40 -14.59 -42.38
N LEU A 113 -27.06 -15.76 -42.32
CA LEU A 113 -28.27 -16.03 -43.11
C LEU A 113 -29.42 -15.08 -42.78
N ARG A 114 -29.73 -14.86 -41.49
CA ARG A 114 -30.79 -13.91 -41.09
C ARG A 114 -30.51 -12.50 -41.58
N THR A 115 -29.26 -12.05 -41.47
CA THR A 115 -28.86 -10.72 -41.93
C THR A 115 -28.97 -10.59 -43.45
N SER A 116 -28.58 -11.64 -44.18
CA SER A 116 -28.70 -11.69 -45.64
C SER A 116 -30.17 -11.65 -46.09
N ASN A 117 -31.04 -12.45 -45.46
CA ASN A 117 -32.47 -12.48 -45.78
C ASN A 117 -33.18 -11.16 -45.43
N ALA A 118 -32.82 -10.52 -44.32
CA ALA A 118 -33.34 -9.20 -43.96
C ALA A 118 -32.94 -8.12 -44.98
N ASN A 119 -31.71 -8.16 -45.49
CA ASN A 119 -31.27 -7.24 -46.54
C ASN A 119 -31.96 -7.46 -47.89
N VAL A 120 -32.32 -8.71 -48.22
CA VAL A 120 -33.08 -9.02 -49.44
C VAL A 120 -34.52 -8.53 -49.31
N GLY A 121 -35.18 -8.73 -48.16
CA GLY A 121 -36.55 -8.26 -47.92
C GLY A 121 -36.70 -6.74 -47.82
N SER A 122 -35.61 -6.00 -47.55
CA SER A 122 -35.58 -4.52 -47.54
C SER A 122 -35.43 -3.90 -48.94
N ARG A 123 -35.13 -4.70 -49.96
CA ARG A 123 -34.91 -4.27 -51.36
C ARG A 123 -36.11 -4.51 -52.28
N LEU A 124 -37.23 -4.97 -51.72
CA LEU A 124 -38.51 -5.18 -52.40
C LEU A 124 -39.53 -4.18 -51.84
#